data_AF-A0A9D1HTZ5-F1
#
_entry.id   AF-A0A9D1HTZ5-F1
#
_cell.length_a   1.000
_cell.length_b   1.000
_cell.length_c   1.000
_cell.angle_alpha   90.00
_cell.angle_beta   90.00
_cell.angle_gamma   90.00
#
_symmetry.space_group_name_H-M   'P 1'
#
loop_
_entity.id
_entity.type
_entity.pdbx_description
1 polymer ?
#
loop_
_entity_poly.entity_id
_entity_poly.type
_entity_poly.pdbx_seq_one_letter_code
_entity_poly.pdbx_strand_id
1 'polypeptide(L)' 'MTIKILLYCVALPFSVWAIDCLNIEKILKKNRYYQARILYLFLSMSMSYLVVNFLYDVFLNSKII' A
#
# COMPACT_ATOMS: atom_id res chain seq x y z
N MET A 1 -11.22 -15.36 -3.53
CA MET A 1 -11.62 -14.37 -2.51
C MET A 1 -10.74 -14.45 -1.25
N THR A 2 -10.58 -15.62 -0.64
CA THR A 2 -9.77 -15.80 0.60
C THR A 2 -8.30 -15.44 0.46
N ILE A 3 -7.67 -15.79 -0.68
CA ILE A 3 -6.26 -15.50 -0.95
C ILE A 3 -6.00 -13.98 -0.96
N LYS A 4 -6.86 -13.19 -1.63
CA LYS A 4 -6.72 -11.72 -1.65
C LYS A 4 -6.73 -11.11 -0.25
N ILE A 5 -7.64 -11.56 0.62
CA ILE A 5 -7.75 -11.06 2.00
C ILE A 5 -6.47 -11.35 2.79
N LEU A 6 -5.91 -12.54 2.61
CA LEU A 6 -4.68 -12.96 3.26
C LEU A 6 -3.49 -12.13 2.77
N LEU A 7 -3.43 -11.85 1.47
CA LEU A 7 -2.45 -10.92 0.91
C LEU A 7 -2.62 -9.49 1.44
N TYR A 8 -3.84 -8.98 1.59
CA TYR A 8 -4.08 -7.65 2.17
C TYR A 8 -3.62 -7.55 3.63
N CYS A 9 -3.81 -8.59 4.45
CA CYS A 9 -3.33 -8.61 5.83
C CYS A 9 -1.82 -8.43 5.94
N VAL A 10 -1.06 -8.95 4.96
CA VAL A 10 0.40 -8.80 4.93
C VAL A 10 0.80 -7.51 4.21
N ALA A 11 0.21 -7.22 3.04
CA ALA A 11 0.62 -6.09 2.21
C ALA A 11 0.32 -4.73 2.83
N LEU A 12 -0.73 -4.59 3.64
CA LEU A 12 -1.09 -3.32 4.29
C LEU A 12 -0.01 -2.83 5.28
N PRO A 13 0.40 -3.59 6.31
CA PRO A 13 1.45 -3.14 7.24
C PRO A 13 2.78 -2.91 6.53
N PHE A 14 3.13 -3.73 5.54
CA PHE A 14 4.33 -3.51 4.73
C PHE A 14 4.24 -2.22 3.89
N SER A 15 3.08 -1.90 3.32
CA SER A 15 2.88 -0.68 2.54
C SER A 15 2.94 0.58 3.42
N VAL A 16 2.39 0.52 4.63
CA VAL A 16 2.53 1.60 5.62
C VAL A 16 4.01 1.82 5.94
N TRP A 17 4.75 0.75 6.26
CA TRP A 17 6.17 0.84 6.60
C TRP A 17 7.03 1.34 5.43
N ALA A 18 6.73 0.93 4.20
CA ALA A 18 7.43 1.39 3.00
C ALA A 18 7.23 2.91 2.76
N ILE A 19 6.02 3.41 3.03
CA ILE A 19 5.68 4.82 2.84
C ILE A 19 6.25 5.68 3.97
N ASP A 20 6.41 5.13 5.17
CA ASP A 20 7.09 5.80 6.29
C ASP A 20 8.53 6.17 5.97
N CYS A 21 9.22 5.36 5.15
CA CYS A 21 10.56 5.68 4.66
C CYS A 21 10.59 6.90 3.73
N LEU A 22 9.47 7.23 3.08
CA LEU A 22 9.35 8.44 2.29
C LEU A 22 9.17 9.60 3.27
N ASN A 23 10.13 10.53 3.28
CA ASN A 23 10.10 11.70 4.16
C ASN A 23 9.02 12.71 3.68
N ILE A 24 7.76 12.31 3.81
CA ILE A 24 6.55 12.94 3.26
C ILE A 24 6.38 14.35 3.81
N GLU A 25 6.81 14.59 5.05
CA GLU A 25 6.81 15.92 5.67
C GLU A 25 7.68 16.94 4.92
N LYS A 26 8.77 16.52 4.25
CA LYS A 26 9.60 17.40 3.42
C LYS A 26 8.98 17.71 2.06
N ILE A 27 8.14 16.81 1.54
CA ILE A 27 7.49 16.97 0.22
C ILE A 27 6.23 17.82 0.33
N LEU A 28 5.54 17.80 1.49
CA LEU A 28 4.29 18.51 1.69
C LEU A 28 4.46 19.98 2.09
N LYS A 29 3.49 20.80 1.65
CA LYS A 29 3.41 22.22 2.03
C LYS A 29 3.30 22.34 3.55
N LYS A 30 4.12 23.24 4.12
CA LYS A 30 4.14 23.54 5.56
C LYS A 30 2.73 23.89 6.07
N ASN A 31 2.43 23.47 7.30
CA ASN A 31 1.19 23.76 8.04
C ASN A 31 -0.09 23.04 7.57
N ARG A 32 0.02 21.86 6.94
CA ARG A 32 -1.13 21.03 6.51
C ARG A 32 -1.11 19.62 7.10
N TYR A 33 -1.07 19.54 8.43
CA TYR A 33 -0.95 18.28 9.17
C TYR A 33 -2.00 17.21 8.82
N TYR A 34 -3.29 17.59 8.82
CA TYR A 34 -4.37 16.66 8.52
C TYR A 34 -4.35 16.17 7.06
N GLN A 35 -4.02 17.05 6.11
CA GLN A 35 -3.94 16.68 4.69
C GLN A 35 -2.79 15.70 4.44
N ALA A 36 -1.65 15.90 5.11
CA ALA A 36 -0.51 14.99 5.04
C ALA A 36 -0.87 13.58 5.55
N ARG A 37 -1.58 13.49 6.69
CA ARG A 37 -2.04 12.20 7.24
C ARG A 37 -3.06 11.49 6.35
N ILE A 38 -4.02 12.22 5.79
CA ILE A 38 -5.00 11.66 4.87
C ILE A 38 -4.31 11.14 3.60
N LEU A 39 -3.36 11.92 3.06
CA LEU A 39 -2.54 11.46 1.94
C LEU A 39 -1.75 10.21 2.29
N TYR A 40 -1.10 10.15 3.45
CA TYR A 40 -0.37 8.97 3.90
C TYR A 40 -1.26 7.72 3.98
N LEU A 41 -2.47 7.85 4.54
CA LEU A 41 -3.47 6.77 4.58
C LEU A 41 -3.92 6.34 3.18
N PHE A 42 -4.22 7.28 2.30
CA PHE A 42 -4.61 6.93 0.93
C PHE A 42 -3.46 6.28 0.17
N LEU A 43 -2.24 6.79 0.32
CA LEU A 43 -1.07 6.26 -0.36
C LEU A 43 -0.78 4.83 0.10
N SER A 44 -0.88 4.55 1.40
CA SER A 44 -0.71 3.19 1.95
C SER A 44 -1.78 2.22 1.49
N MET A 45 -3.05 2.65 1.43
CA MET A 45 -4.13 1.82 0.88
C MET A 45 -3.95 1.56 -0.62
N SER A 46 -3.64 2.58 -1.41
CA SER A 46 -3.40 2.45 -2.85
C SER A 46 -2.20 1.56 -3.15
N MET A 47 -1.13 1.71 -2.39
CA MET A 47 0.07 0.91 -2.58
C MET A 47 -0.18 -0.55 -2.20
N SER A 48 -0.90 -0.81 -1.10
CA SER A 48 -1.31 -2.17 -0.75
C SER A 48 -2.20 -2.79 -1.83
N TYR A 49 -3.15 -2.05 -2.39
CA TYR A 49 -4.01 -2.54 -3.47
C TYR A 49 -3.19 -2.95 -4.71
N LEU A 50 -2.22 -2.13 -5.09
CA LEU A 50 -1.34 -2.42 -6.22
C LEU A 50 -0.48 -3.67 -5.97
N VAL A 51 0.14 -3.77 -4.80
CA VAL A 51 0.96 -4.95 -4.44
C VAL A 51 0.12 -6.22 -4.41
N VAL A 52 -1.07 -6.18 -3.79
CA VAL A 52 -1.95 -7.35 -3.70
C VAL A 52 -2.43 -7.78 -5.08
N ASN A 53 -2.86 -6.86 -5.93
CA ASN A 53 -3.29 -7.23 -7.28
C ASN A 53 -2.12 -7.72 -8.14
N PHE A 54 -0.95 -7.10 -8.05
CA PHE A 54 0.24 -7.61 -8.73
C PHE A 54 0.54 -9.06 -8.34
N LEU A 55 0.61 -9.34 -7.03
CA LEU A 55 0.85 -10.70 -6.54
C LEU A 55 -0.26 -11.68 -6.91
N TYR A 56 -1.52 -11.22 -6.90
CA TYR A 56 -2.67 -12.04 -7.28
C TYR A 56 -2.69 -12.36 -8.78
N ASP A 57 -2.36 -11.39 -9.62
CA ASP A 57 -2.28 -11.54 -11.06
C ASP A 57 -1.09 -12.43 -11.44
N VAL A 58 0.05 -12.30 -10.75
CA VAL A 58 1.18 -13.23 -10.88
C VAL A 58 0.74 -14.64 -10.47
N PHE A 59 0.06 -14.80 -9.34
CA PHE A 59 -0.43 -16.11 -8.89
C PHE A 59 -1.38 -16.75 -9.91
N LEU A 60 -2.30 -15.99 -10.49
CA LEU A 60 -3.24 -16.48 -11.51
C LEU A 60 -2.57 -16.81 -12.84
N ASN A 61 -1.70 -15.93 -13.34
CA ASN A 61 -1.13 -16.06 -14.69
C ASN A 61 0.10 -16.96 -14.73
N SER A 62 0.76 -17.20 -13.60
CA SER A 62 1.99 -18.00 -13.57
C SER A 62 1.75 -19.49 -13.80
N LYS A 63 0.50 -19.96 -13.97
CA LYS A 63 0.15 -21.40 -14.12
C LYS A 63 0.92 -22.27 -13.12
N ILE A 64 1.03 -21.79 -11.88
CA ILE A 64 1.43 -22.63 -10.76
C ILE A 64 0.14 -23.37 -10.42
N ILE A 65 -0.07 -24.48 -11.13
CA ILE A 65 -1.32 -25.22 -11.47
C ILE A 65 -1.73 -24.98 -12.92
#